data_AF-A0A9X4AL22-F1
#
_entry.id   AF-A0A9X4AL22-F1
#
_cell.length_a   1.000
_cell.length_b   1.000
_cell.length_c   1.000
_cell.angle_alpha   90.00
_cell.angle_beta   90.00
_cell.angle_gamma   90.00
#
_symmetry.space_group_name_H-M   'P 1'
#
loop_
_entity.id
_entity.type
_entity.pdbx_description
1 polymer ?
#
loop_
_entity_poly.entity_id
_entity_poly.type
_entity_poly.pdbx_seq_one_letter_code
_entity_poly.pdbx_strand_id
1 'polypeptide(L)'
;MYKLFLYSSVFTLIYFIIWVGVESIHIKVILGIVGLTFLPRVRKNLYKTPLVIRKSKVALYTSLFFTFLLFILDIKALMTEPNMDFTVIILIFLYSFLGSFIYGIPVSLFSDLITANVKKYRFYLSFLVHIGFGLLSFFFLGPLMIIATFIALLFFLIDEFLRKRDYIPFEI
;
A
#
# COMPACT_ATOMS: atom_id res chain seq x y z
N MET A 1 2.39 -27.25 -11.61
CA MET A 1 1.04 -26.75 -12.00
C MET A 1 -0.03 -27.06 -10.97
N TYR A 2 -0.12 -28.28 -10.40
CA TYR A 2 -1.17 -28.63 -9.43
C TYR A 2 -1.24 -27.71 -8.20
N LYS A 3 -0.09 -27.32 -7.61
CA LYS A 3 -0.06 -26.41 -6.46
C LYS A 3 -0.67 -25.05 -6.79
N LEU A 4 -0.41 -24.51 -7.98
CA LEU A 4 -0.93 -23.21 -8.42
C LEU A 4 -2.46 -23.25 -8.58
N PHE A 5 -2.96 -24.34 -9.16
CA PHE A 5 -4.40 -24.60 -9.31
C PHE A 5 -5.10 -24.72 -7.95
N LEU A 6 -4.51 -25.47 -7.01
CA LEU A 6 -5.05 -25.66 -5.66
C LEU A 6 -5.06 -24.37 -4.85
N TYR A 7 -4.01 -23.56 -4.93
CA TYR A 7 -3.99 -22.25 -4.26
C TYR A 7 -4.97 -21.26 -4.89
N SER A 8 -5.10 -21.28 -6.22
CA SER A 8 -6.07 -20.43 -6.93
C SER A 8 -7.51 -20.82 -6.59
N SER A 9 -7.81 -22.11 -6.43
CA SER A 9 -9.15 -22.57 -6.04
C SER A 9 -9.49 -22.19 -4.59
N VAL A 10 -8.53 -22.32 -3.67
CA VAL A 10 -8.71 -21.90 -2.27
C VAL A 10 -8.86 -20.38 -2.17
N PHE A 11 -8.06 -19.61 -2.92
CA PHE A 11 -8.16 -18.14 -2.94
C PHE A 11 -9.51 -17.66 -3.49
N THR A 12 -9.98 -18.26 -4.58
CA THR A 12 -11.30 -17.94 -5.16
C THR A 12 -12.44 -18.31 -4.23
N LEU A 13 -12.32 -19.41 -3.48
CA LEU A 13 -13.32 -19.84 -2.51
C LEU A 13 -13.36 -18.92 -1.28
N ILE A 14 -12.20 -18.50 -0.76
CA ILE A 14 -12.12 -17.48 0.32
C ILE A 14 -12.67 -16.14 -0.16
N TYR A 15 -12.31 -15.70 -1.36
CA TYR A 15 -12.86 -14.48 -1.95
C TYR A 15 -14.38 -14.56 -2.13
N PHE A 16 -14.89 -15.71 -2.56
CA PHE A 16 -16.33 -15.97 -2.69
C PHE A 16 -17.05 -15.94 -1.34
N ILE A 17 -16.46 -16.54 -0.29
CA ILE A 17 -17.00 -16.48 1.08
C ILE A 17 -17.05 -15.03 1.57
N ILE A 18 -16.01 -14.23 1.33
CA ILE A 18 -16.00 -12.80 1.66
C ILE A 18 -17.06 -12.05 0.84
N TRP A 19 -17.19 -12.39 -0.44
CA TRP A 19 -18.14 -11.74 -1.36
C TRP A 19 -19.60 -12.02 -0.99
N VAL A 20 -19.92 -13.23 -0.55
CA VAL A 20 -21.29 -13.63 -0.17
C VAL A 20 -21.59 -13.29 1.29
N GLY A 21 -20.62 -13.45 2.19
CA GLY A 21 -20.82 -13.38 3.64
C GLY A 21 -20.67 -12.00 4.27
N VAL A 22 -20.11 -11.02 3.55
CA VAL A 22 -19.96 -9.64 4.05
C VAL A 22 -20.97 -8.76 3.31
N GLU A 23 -21.80 -7.99 4.01
CA GLU A 23 -22.73 -7.08 3.33
C GLU A 23 -22.02 -5.79 2.86
N SER A 24 -21.11 -5.27 3.68
CA SER A 24 -20.38 -4.03 3.39
C SER A 24 -19.36 -4.21 2.28
N ILE A 25 -19.56 -3.48 1.16
CA ILE A 25 -18.62 -3.42 0.05
C ILE A 25 -17.23 -2.93 0.50
N HIS A 26 -17.18 -2.03 1.50
CA HIS A 26 -15.95 -1.47 2.05
C HIS A 26 -15.03 -2.57 2.61
N ILE A 27 -15.63 -3.46 3.41
CA ILE A 27 -14.92 -4.57 4.07
C ILE A 27 -14.46 -5.60 3.02
N LYS A 28 -15.25 -5.86 1.98
CA LYS A 28 -14.84 -6.76 0.87
C LYS A 28 -13.60 -6.25 0.15
N VAL A 29 -13.56 -4.96 -0.16
CA VAL A 29 -12.43 -4.35 -0.85
C VAL A 29 -11.18 -4.43 0.02
N ILE A 30 -11.27 -4.04 1.29
CA ILE A 30 -10.15 -4.11 2.25
C ILE A 30 -9.63 -5.55 2.38
N LEU A 31 -10.52 -6.53 2.60
CA LEU A 31 -10.14 -7.94 2.70
C LEU A 31 -9.56 -8.48 1.39
N GLY A 32 -10.04 -8.01 0.24
CA GLY A 32 -9.47 -8.34 -1.07
C GLY A 32 -8.03 -7.86 -1.22
N ILE A 33 -7.73 -6.61 -0.84
CA ILE A 33 -6.36 -6.07 -0.87
C ILE A 33 -5.45 -6.79 0.13
N VAL A 34 -5.91 -7.01 1.37
CA VAL A 34 -5.15 -7.79 2.36
C VAL A 34 -4.92 -9.22 1.84
N GLY A 35 -5.93 -9.80 1.16
CA GLY A 35 -5.86 -11.07 0.45
C GLY A 35 -4.70 -11.17 -0.53
N LEU A 36 -4.32 -10.08 -1.21
CA LEU A 36 -3.18 -10.07 -2.13
C LEU A 36 -1.86 -10.50 -1.46
N THR A 37 -1.71 -10.24 -0.15
CA THR A 37 -0.52 -10.70 0.60
C THR A 37 -0.44 -12.22 0.74
N PHE A 38 -1.57 -12.91 0.70
CA PHE A 38 -1.67 -14.36 0.83
C PHE A 38 -1.46 -15.10 -0.50
N LEU A 39 -1.35 -14.38 -1.63
CA LEU A 39 -0.96 -14.99 -2.90
C LEU A 39 0.36 -15.75 -2.71
N PRO A 40 0.46 -17.04 -3.05
CA PRO A 40 1.61 -17.89 -2.67
C PRO A 40 2.96 -17.30 -3.07
N ARG A 41 2.99 -16.59 -4.20
CA ARG A 41 4.18 -15.93 -4.74
C ARG A 41 4.54 -14.65 -3.98
N VAL A 42 3.53 -13.85 -3.63
CA VAL A 42 3.68 -12.67 -2.76
C VAL A 42 4.12 -13.13 -1.36
N ARG A 43 3.44 -14.12 -0.79
CA ARG A 43 3.75 -14.75 0.50
C ARG A 43 5.19 -15.27 0.56
N LYS A 44 5.65 -16.02 -0.45
CA LYS A 44 7.04 -16.55 -0.47
C LYS A 44 8.08 -15.43 -0.46
N ASN A 45 7.81 -14.32 -1.14
CA ASN A 45 8.72 -13.17 -1.20
C ASN A 45 8.61 -12.25 0.03
N LEU A 46 7.44 -12.19 0.67
CA LEU A 46 7.19 -11.51 1.95
C LEU A 46 8.04 -12.06 3.10
N TYR A 47 8.59 -13.26 3.01
CA TYR A 47 9.51 -13.79 4.04
C TYR A 47 10.98 -13.52 3.75
N LYS A 48 11.32 -12.87 2.62
CA LYS A 48 12.70 -12.44 2.36
C LYS A 48 12.97 -11.19 3.19
N THR A 49 13.77 -11.33 4.25
CA THR A 49 14.22 -10.24 5.15
C THR A 49 14.56 -8.92 4.44
N PRO A 50 15.34 -8.88 3.34
CA PRO A 50 15.69 -7.61 2.71
C PRO A 50 14.49 -6.91 2.04
N LEU A 51 13.52 -7.67 1.51
CA LEU A 51 12.30 -7.10 0.92
C LEU A 51 11.40 -6.51 2.01
N VAL A 52 11.22 -7.24 3.12
CA VAL A 52 10.43 -6.77 4.28
C VAL A 52 11.02 -5.47 4.82
N ILE A 53 12.33 -5.44 5.06
CA ILE A 53 13.02 -4.23 5.55
C ILE A 53 12.80 -3.07 4.59
N ARG A 54 12.95 -3.29 3.28
CA ARG A 54 12.72 -2.22 2.29
C ARG A 54 11.29 -1.70 2.34
N LYS A 55 10.28 -2.57 2.29
CA LYS A 55 8.86 -2.17 2.28
C LYS A 55 8.44 -1.48 3.59
N SER A 56 8.95 -1.95 4.73
CA SER A 56 8.73 -1.29 6.02
C SER A 56 9.37 0.09 6.09
N LYS A 57 10.59 0.26 5.54
CA LYS A 57 11.22 1.59 5.41
C LYS A 57 10.40 2.52 4.52
N VAL A 58 9.88 2.02 3.39
CA VAL A 58 9.00 2.81 2.51
C VAL A 58 7.77 3.29 3.28
N ALA A 59 7.08 2.39 3.99
CA ALA A 59 5.89 2.74 4.76
C ALA A 59 6.19 3.83 5.80
N LEU A 60 7.31 3.68 6.53
CA LEU A 60 7.74 4.65 7.53
C LEU A 60 8.10 6.02 6.92
N TYR A 61 8.88 6.03 5.83
CA TYR A 61 9.27 7.29 5.18
C TYR A 61 8.07 7.98 4.53
N THR A 62 7.13 7.21 3.97
CA THR A 62 5.89 7.74 3.40
C THR A 62 5.06 8.42 4.48
N SER A 63 4.84 7.76 5.62
CA SER A 63 4.05 8.33 6.70
C SER A 63 4.69 9.54 7.35
N LEU A 64 6.02 9.51 7.58
CA LEU A 64 6.77 10.67 8.07
C LEU A 64 6.68 11.85 7.09
N PHE A 65 6.94 11.61 5.81
CA PHE A 65 6.95 12.66 4.79
C PHE A 65 5.56 13.26 4.58
N PHE A 66 4.52 12.43 4.55
CA PHE A 66 3.14 12.89 4.47
C PHE A 66 2.74 13.74 5.68
N THR A 67 3.08 13.30 6.89
CA THR A 67 2.80 14.05 8.12
C THR A 67 3.54 15.40 8.12
N PHE A 68 4.79 15.40 7.69
CA PHE A 68 5.60 16.61 7.55
C PHE A 68 5.02 17.59 6.52
N LEU A 69 4.54 17.10 5.37
CA LEU A 69 3.89 17.94 4.36
C LEU A 69 2.62 18.61 4.90
N LEU A 70 1.76 17.85 5.59
CA LEU A 70 0.56 18.42 6.21
C LEU A 70 0.92 19.47 7.27
N PHE A 71 1.94 19.19 8.08
CA PHE A 71 2.43 20.12 9.09
C PHE A 71 2.93 21.45 8.47
N ILE A 72 3.64 21.40 7.34
CA ILE A 72 4.07 22.62 6.63
C ILE A 72 2.88 23.40 6.07
N LEU A 73 1.92 22.71 5.46
CA LEU A 73 0.76 23.36 4.84
C LEU A 73 -0.11 24.08 5.88
N ASP A 74 -0.17 23.54 7.09
CA ASP A 74 -0.99 24.08 8.19
C ASP A 74 -0.21 25.00 9.15
N ILE A 75 1.03 25.37 8.80
CA ILE A 75 1.90 26.19 9.66
C ILE A 75 1.28 27.55 9.99
N LYS A 76 0.43 28.08 9.11
CA LYS A 76 -0.29 29.33 9.32
C LYS A 76 -1.39 29.19 10.37
N ALA A 77 -2.14 28.08 10.34
CA ALA A 77 -3.14 27.78 11.36
C ALA A 77 -2.47 27.52 12.72
N LEU A 78 -1.30 26.87 12.71
CA LEU A 78 -0.47 26.61 13.90
C LEU A 78 -0.01 27.89 14.59
N MET A 79 0.28 28.96 13.82
CA MET A 79 0.69 30.24 14.39
C MET A 79 -0.47 31.09 14.90
N THR A 80 -1.69 30.86 14.41
CA THR A 80 -2.89 31.61 14.85
C THR A 80 -3.64 30.93 15.99
N GLU A 81 -3.53 29.61 16.13
CA GLU A 81 -4.18 28.85 17.20
C GLU A 81 -3.14 28.27 18.17
N PRO A 82 -3.01 28.79 19.40
CA PRO A 82 -1.93 28.43 20.33
C PRO A 82 -2.01 27.01 20.91
N ASN A 83 -3.07 26.23 20.59
CA ASN A 83 -3.37 24.94 21.18
C ASN A 83 -3.47 23.80 20.16
N MET A 84 -2.64 23.80 19.11
CA MET A 84 -2.49 22.58 18.31
C MET A 84 -1.81 21.51 19.15
N ASP A 85 -2.64 20.58 19.63
CA ASP A 85 -2.21 19.43 20.39
C ASP A 85 -1.34 18.52 19.49
N PHE A 86 -0.09 18.26 19.92
CA PHE A 86 0.81 17.31 19.27
C PHE A 86 0.15 15.94 19.02
N THR A 87 -0.91 15.62 19.77
CA THR A 87 -1.80 14.47 19.54
C THR A 87 -2.30 14.40 18.09
N VAL A 88 -2.66 15.52 17.45
CA VAL A 88 -3.17 15.52 16.06
C VAL A 88 -2.08 15.07 15.07
N ILE A 89 -0.85 15.56 15.25
CA ILE A 89 0.30 15.19 14.41
C ILE A 89 0.60 13.69 14.58
N ILE A 90 0.59 13.21 15.82
CA ILE A 90 0.80 11.78 16.13
C ILE A 90 -0.31 10.93 15.49
N LEU A 91 -1.57 11.35 15.57
CA LEU A 91 -2.68 10.65 14.96
C LEU A 91 -2.55 10.58 13.44
N ILE A 92 -2.22 11.69 12.78
CA ILE A 92 -1.98 11.73 11.33
C ILE A 92 -0.88 10.74 10.94
N PHE A 93 0.24 10.76 11.67
CA PHE A 93 1.34 9.82 11.45
C PHE A 93 0.88 8.36 11.61
N LEU A 94 0.18 8.04 12.71
CA LEU A 94 -0.29 6.68 12.99
C LEU A 94 -1.28 6.19 11.93
N TYR A 95 -2.25 7.00 11.53
CA TYR A 95 -3.21 6.63 10.47
C TYR A 95 -2.51 6.44 9.12
N SER A 96 -1.60 7.33 8.75
CA SER A 96 -0.84 7.21 7.50
C SER A 96 0.07 5.97 7.51
N PHE A 97 0.73 5.70 8.65
CA PHE A 97 1.59 4.54 8.83
C PHE A 97 0.79 3.23 8.76
N LEU A 98 -0.32 3.15 9.49
CA LEU A 98 -1.19 1.98 9.50
C LEU A 98 -1.79 1.73 8.10
N GLY A 99 -2.27 2.77 7.43
CA GLY A 99 -2.77 2.68 6.06
C GLY A 99 -1.69 2.21 5.08
N SER A 100 -0.48 2.77 5.17
CA SER A 100 0.66 2.35 4.35
C SER A 100 1.05 0.89 4.61
N PHE A 101 0.93 0.43 5.85
CA PHE A 101 1.26 -0.94 6.22
C PHE A 101 0.19 -1.95 5.78
N ILE A 102 -1.08 -1.68 6.07
CA ILE A 102 -2.22 -2.57 5.77
C ILE A 102 -2.59 -2.54 4.28
N TYR A 103 -2.37 -1.42 3.59
CA TYR A 103 -2.80 -1.22 2.21
C TYR A 103 -1.62 -1.01 1.26
N GLY A 104 -0.72 -0.08 1.59
CA GLY A 104 0.41 0.29 0.73
C GLY A 104 1.36 -0.88 0.45
N ILE A 105 1.76 -1.64 1.48
CA ILE A 105 2.64 -2.80 1.33
C ILE A 105 2.02 -3.89 0.43
N PRO A 106 0.79 -4.39 0.67
CA PRO A 106 0.16 -5.35 -0.24
C PRO A 106 0.09 -4.89 -1.69
N VAL A 107 -0.33 -3.65 -1.93
CA VAL A 107 -0.41 -3.05 -3.28
C VAL A 107 0.97 -3.00 -3.93
N SER A 108 1.98 -2.59 -3.17
CA SER A 108 3.35 -2.47 -3.67
C SER A 108 3.97 -3.84 -3.99
N LEU A 109 3.64 -4.88 -3.23
CA LEU A 109 4.06 -6.26 -3.52
C LEU A 109 3.35 -6.83 -4.74
N PHE A 110 2.06 -6.53 -4.89
CA PHE A 110 1.30 -6.87 -6.08
C PHE A 110 1.85 -6.16 -7.32
N SER A 111 2.26 -4.90 -7.19
CA SER A 111 2.98 -4.17 -8.25
C SER A 111 4.32 -4.83 -8.61
N ASP A 112 5.12 -5.22 -7.63
CA ASP A 112 6.37 -5.95 -7.87
C ASP A 112 6.12 -7.31 -8.57
N LEU A 113 5.01 -8.00 -8.22
CA LEU A 113 4.59 -9.24 -8.87
C LEU A 113 4.23 -9.03 -10.35
N ILE A 114 3.40 -8.03 -10.65
CA ILE A 114 3.01 -7.69 -12.03
C ILE A 114 4.22 -7.27 -12.85
N THR A 115 5.15 -6.53 -12.25
CA THR A 115 6.31 -5.96 -12.95
C THR A 115 7.53 -6.87 -12.96
N ALA A 116 7.48 -8.07 -12.37
CA ALA A 116 8.64 -8.96 -12.21
C ALA A 116 9.35 -9.28 -13.54
N ASN A 117 8.58 -9.43 -14.62
CA ASN A 117 9.10 -9.81 -15.94
C ASN A 117 9.30 -8.61 -16.88
N VAL A 118 8.96 -7.39 -16.45
CA VAL A 118 9.00 -6.18 -17.27
C VAL A 118 10.20 -5.35 -16.87
N LYS A 119 11.14 -5.08 -17.79
CA LYS A 119 12.29 -4.20 -17.52
C LYS A 119 12.06 -2.77 -18.03
N LYS A 120 11.64 -2.62 -19.28
CA LYS A 120 11.60 -1.33 -19.99
C LYS A 120 10.55 -0.35 -19.46
N TYR A 121 9.33 -0.82 -19.16
CA TYR A 121 8.20 0.03 -18.74
C TYR A 121 7.74 -0.21 -17.31
N ARG A 122 8.59 -0.85 -16.49
CA ARG A 122 8.25 -1.22 -15.11
C ARG A 122 7.83 -0.03 -14.26
N PHE A 123 8.51 1.10 -14.41
CA PHE A 123 8.21 2.32 -13.67
C PHE A 123 6.75 2.76 -13.90
N TYR A 124 6.34 2.87 -15.16
CA TYR A 124 4.99 3.28 -15.55
C TYR A 124 3.94 2.26 -15.13
N LEU A 125 4.24 0.97 -15.26
CA LEU A 125 3.29 -0.07 -14.85
C LEU A 125 3.10 -0.09 -13.33
N SER A 126 4.18 0.09 -12.56
CA SER A 126 4.10 0.20 -11.10
C SER A 126 3.34 1.45 -10.67
N PHE A 127 3.56 2.57 -11.35
CA PHE A 127 2.81 3.81 -11.14
C PHE A 127 1.30 3.61 -11.35
N LEU A 128 0.91 2.97 -12.46
CA LEU A 128 -0.49 2.67 -12.76
C LEU A 128 -1.13 1.79 -11.70
N VAL A 129 -0.41 0.79 -11.18
CA VAL A 129 -0.90 -0.04 -10.08
C VAL A 129 -1.14 0.81 -8.82
N HIS A 130 -0.18 1.63 -8.39
CA HIS A 130 -0.35 2.42 -7.17
C HIS A 130 -1.44 3.49 -7.31
N ILE A 131 -1.53 4.18 -8.44
CA ILE A 131 -2.64 5.11 -8.70
C ILE A 131 -3.97 4.37 -8.77
N GLY A 132 -4.04 3.24 -9.48
CA GLY A 132 -5.26 2.44 -9.60
C GLY A 132 -5.78 2.01 -8.23
N PHE A 133 -4.90 1.47 -7.38
CA PHE A 133 -5.28 1.12 -6.00
C PHE A 133 -5.52 2.35 -5.11
N GLY A 134 -4.84 3.47 -5.33
CA GLY A 134 -5.16 4.74 -4.68
C GLY A 134 -6.59 5.17 -4.98
N LEU A 135 -7.00 5.14 -6.25
CA LEU A 135 -8.35 5.50 -6.68
C LEU A 135 -9.41 4.48 -6.25
N LEU A 136 -9.07 3.17 -6.24
CA LEU A 136 -9.95 2.13 -5.71
C LEU A 136 -10.31 2.35 -4.24
N SER A 137 -9.53 3.15 -3.50
CA SER A 137 -9.88 3.51 -2.14
C SER A 137 -11.17 4.32 -2.01
N PHE A 138 -11.67 4.91 -3.10
CA PHE A 138 -12.99 5.53 -3.17
C PHE A 138 -14.09 4.62 -2.63
N PHE A 139 -14.00 3.33 -2.94
CA PHE A 139 -14.99 2.35 -2.52
C PHE A 139 -15.04 2.12 -1.02
N PHE A 140 -14.11 2.62 -0.20
CA PHE A 140 -14.15 2.49 1.26
C PHE A 140 -13.79 3.75 2.05
N LEU A 141 -13.20 4.75 1.40
CA LEU A 141 -12.86 6.06 1.98
C LEU A 141 -13.70 7.21 1.40
N GLY A 142 -14.49 6.97 0.35
CA GLY A 142 -15.27 8.01 -0.31
C GLY A 142 -14.38 9.20 -0.74
N PRO A 143 -14.73 10.45 -0.40
CA PRO A 143 -13.95 11.64 -0.75
C PRO A 143 -12.50 11.64 -0.22
N LEU A 144 -12.22 10.93 0.87
CA LEU A 144 -10.88 10.82 1.43
C LEU A 144 -9.92 10.01 0.51
N MET A 145 -10.45 9.40 -0.57
CA MET A 145 -9.66 8.77 -1.64
C MET A 145 -8.57 9.68 -2.19
N ILE A 146 -8.81 11.00 -2.28
CA ILE A 146 -7.81 11.93 -2.81
C ILE A 146 -6.53 11.88 -1.95
N ILE A 147 -6.71 11.87 -0.63
CA ILE A 147 -5.60 11.77 0.34
C ILE A 147 -4.92 10.40 0.22
N ALA A 148 -5.71 9.32 0.17
CA ALA A 148 -5.16 7.97 0.02
C ALA A 148 -4.40 7.77 -1.30
N THR A 149 -4.86 8.37 -2.39
CA THR A 149 -4.19 8.35 -3.70
C THR A 149 -2.89 9.13 -3.64
N PHE A 150 -2.87 10.28 -2.96
CA PHE A 150 -1.65 11.04 -2.74
C PHE A 150 -0.62 10.25 -1.91
N ILE A 151 -1.06 9.59 -0.83
CA ILE A 151 -0.21 8.69 -0.04
C ILE A 151 0.32 7.52 -0.90
N ALA A 152 -0.53 6.93 -1.74
CA ALA A 152 -0.11 5.85 -2.66
C ALA A 152 0.95 6.31 -3.66
N LEU A 153 0.85 7.56 -4.15
CA LEU A 153 1.83 8.17 -5.04
C LEU A 153 3.17 8.42 -4.33
N LEU A 154 3.14 8.95 -3.10
CA LEU A 154 4.34 9.10 -2.27
C LEU A 154 5.00 7.74 -1.99
N PHE A 155 4.20 6.74 -1.61
CA PHE A 155 4.66 5.38 -1.36
C PHE A 155 5.36 4.80 -2.59
N PHE A 156 4.75 4.94 -3.77
CA PHE A 156 5.33 4.50 -5.04
C PHE A 156 6.69 5.15 -5.31
N LEU A 157 6.78 6.49 -5.19
CA LEU A 157 8.02 7.23 -5.45
C LEU A 157 9.15 6.78 -4.51
N ILE A 158 8.84 6.62 -3.23
CA ILE A 158 9.81 6.19 -2.21
C ILE A 158 10.23 4.73 -2.43
N ASP A 159 9.30 3.82 -2.74
CA ASP A 159 9.63 2.41 -3.03
C ASP A 159 10.54 2.30 -4.25
N GLU A 160 10.25 3.05 -5.31
CA GLU A 160 11.04 3.01 -6.53
C GLU A 160 12.42 3.64 -6.33
N PHE A 161 12.53 4.70 -5.52
CA PHE A 161 13.81 5.28 -5.11
C PHE A 161 14.66 4.29 -4.31
N LEU A 162 14.08 3.66 -3.28
CA LEU A 162 14.80 2.69 -2.44
C LEU A 162 15.16 1.42 -3.20
N ARG A 163 14.33 0.98 -4.15
CA ARG A 163 14.61 -0.20 -4.98
C ARG A 163 15.81 0.00 -5.92
N LYS A 164 16.04 1.22 -6.42
CA LYS A 164 17.25 1.53 -7.22
C LYS A 164 18.53 1.42 -6.38
N ARG A 165 18.45 1.71 -5.08
CA ARG A 165 19.57 1.62 -4.15
C ARG A 165 19.84 0.18 -3.70
N ASP A 166 18.78 -0.56 -3.36
CA ASP A 166 18.86 -1.90 -2.78
C ASP A 166 18.46 -2.97 -3.81
N TYR A 167 19.14 -3.07 -4.96
CA TYR A 167 18.74 -4.00 -6.03
C TYR A 167 18.68 -5.45 -5.51
N ILE A 168 17.47 -5.91 -5.23
CA ILE A 168 17.15 -7.29 -4.87
C ILE A 168 16.36 -7.85 -6.06
N PRO A 169 16.95 -8.78 -6.86
CA PRO A 169 16.23 -9.36 -7.98
C PRO A 169 14.99 -10.08 -7.46
N PHE A 170 13.85 -9.80 -8.10
CA PHE A 170 12.64 -10.59 -7.93
C PHE A 170 12.89 -11.91 -8.69
N GLU A 171 13.46 -12.89 -8.00
CA GLU A 171 13.65 -14.23 -8.57
C GLU A 171 12.29 -14.87 -8.84
N ILE A 172 12.09 -15.27 -10.10
CA ILE A 172 10.81 -15.75 -10.64
C ILE A 172 10.47 -17.14 -10.16
#